data_AF-A0A4Z0XV37-F1
#
_entry.id   AF-A0A4Z0XV37-F1
#
_cell.length_a   1.000
_cell.length_b   1.000
_cell.length_c   1.000
_cell.angle_alpha   90.00
_cell.angle_beta   90.00
_cell.angle_gamma   90.00
#
_symmetry.space_group_name_H-M   'P 1'
#
loop_
_entity.id
_entity.type
_entity.pdbx_description
1 polymer ?
#
loop_
_entity_poly.entity_id
_entity_poly.type
_entity_poly.pdbx_seq_one_letter_code
_entity_poly.pdbx_strand_id
1 'polypeptide(L)' 'MKDYGKTWLAYSRKLENKPLTNGDLIRSMSNEKLAVTLTCPNEMGMDEIDCDHSDDKNCCQCLLDWLNQPYEPEQEATL' A
#
# COMPACT_ATOMS: atom_id res chain seq x y z
N MET A 1 14.30 -1.56 36.92
CA MET A 1 13.89 -1.88 35.53
C MET A 1 12.77 -0.91 35.15
N LYS A 2 12.91 -0.13 34.08
CA LYS A 2 11.85 0.80 33.65
C LYS A 2 10.68 -0.01 33.09
N ASP A 3 9.46 0.33 33.51
CA ASP A 3 8.23 -0.38 33.18
C ASP A 3 7.75 -0.02 31.77
N TYR A 4 8.44 -0.54 30.77
CA TYR A 4 8.18 -0.27 29.35
C TYR A 4 6.84 -0.86 28.85
N GLY A 5 6.25 -1.80 29.59
CA GLY A 5 4.98 -2.44 29.23
C GLY A 5 3.78 -1.51 29.40
N LYS A 6 3.75 -0.72 30.48
CA LYS A 6 2.67 0.26 30.72
C LYS A 6 2.72 1.45 29.77
N THR A 7 3.91 1.87 29.35
CA THR A 7 4.07 2.97 28.38
C THR A 7 3.62 2.57 26.98
N TRP A 8 3.83 1.33 26.56
CA TRP A 8 3.38 0.82 25.26
C TRP A 8 1.85 0.73 25.18
N LEU A 9 1.19 0.15 26.17
CA LEU A 9 -0.28 0.07 26.22
C LEU A 9 -0.94 1.47 26.20
N ALA A 10 -0.36 2.44 26.90
CA ALA A 10 -0.85 3.82 26.89
C ALA A 10 -0.63 4.53 25.54
N TYR A 11 0.49 4.25 24.87
CA TYR A 11 0.79 4.80 23.53
C TYR A 11 -0.12 4.21 22.45
N SER A 12 -0.30 2.88 22.42
CA SER A 12 -1.21 2.18 21.51
C SER A 12 -2.65 2.68 21.64
N ARG A 13 -3.14 2.84 22.88
CA ARG A 13 -4.48 3.39 23.15
C ARG A 13 -4.64 4.86 22.72
N LYS A 14 -3.55 5.64 22.71
CA LYS A 14 -3.56 7.03 22.23
C LYS A 14 -3.59 7.12 20.70
N LEU A 15 -3.08 6.11 19.99
CA LEU A 15 -3.22 5.99 18.53
C LEU A 15 -4.64 5.58 18.13
N GLU A 16 -5.30 4.71 18.92
CA GLU A 16 -6.69 4.27 18.69
C GLU A 16 -7.74 5.41 18.77
N ASN A 17 -7.42 6.53 19.43
CA ASN A 17 -8.36 7.65 19.65
C ASN A 17 -8.13 8.86 18.72
N LYS A 18 -7.26 8.75 17.71
CA LYS A 18 -7.15 9.80 16.68
C LYS A 18 -8.29 9.63 15.66
N PRO A 19 -8.93 10.72 15.20
CA PRO A 19 -9.83 10.65 14.06
C PRO A 19 -9.12 10.00 12.88
N LEU A 20 -9.76 9.01 12.25
CA LEU A 20 -9.25 8.37 11.04
C LEU A 20 -9.03 9.42 9.96
N THR A 21 -7.84 9.42 9.37
CA THR A 21 -7.51 10.31 8.25
C THR A 21 -7.92 9.66 6.93
N ASN A 22 -8.07 10.44 5.86
CA ASN A 22 -8.25 9.89 4.51
C ASN A 22 -7.07 8.98 4.10
N GLY A 23 -5.87 9.24 4.64
CA GLY A 23 -4.73 8.35 4.45
C GLY A 23 -4.93 6.98 5.10
N ASP A 24 -5.53 6.93 6.29
CA ASP A 24 -5.87 5.67 6.96
C ASP A 24 -6.99 4.92 6.23
N LEU A 25 -7.94 5.65 5.63
CA LEU A 25 -8.93 5.07 4.74
C LEU A 25 -8.27 4.41 3.51
N ILE A 26 -7.34 5.10 2.83
CA ILE A 26 -6.61 4.54 1.68
C ILE A 26 -5.82 3.28 2.08
N ARG A 27 -5.12 3.32 3.22
CA ARG A 27 -4.36 2.14 3.72
C ARG A 27 -5.23 0.94 4.08
N SER A 28 -6.53 1.15 4.30
CA SER A 28 -7.49 0.08 4.62
C SER A 28 -8.39 -0.29 3.45
N MET A 29 -8.19 0.30 2.26
CA MET A 29 -8.93 -0.08 1.06
C MET A 29 -8.52 -1.48 0.60
N SER A 30 -9.48 -2.20 0.01
CA SER A 30 -9.19 -3.45 -0.68
C SER A 30 -8.47 -3.17 -2.00
N ASN A 31 -7.79 -4.19 -2.53
CA ASN A 31 -7.04 -4.07 -3.78
C ASN A 31 -7.93 -3.65 -4.95
N GLU A 32 -9.20 -4.09 -5.00
CA GLU A 32 -10.15 -3.70 -6.03
C GLU A 32 -10.50 -2.21 -5.96
N LYS A 33 -10.61 -1.65 -4.74
CA LYS A 33 -10.87 -0.22 -4.56
C LYS A 33 -9.64 0.62 -4.88
N LEU A 34 -8.46 0.14 -4.53
CA LEU A 34 -7.20 0.79 -4.89
C LEU A 34 -6.99 0.78 -6.42
N ALA A 35 -7.32 -0.34 -7.08
CA ALA A 35 -7.19 -0.52 -8.52
C ALA A 35 -7.94 0.53 -9.35
N VAL A 36 -9.13 0.96 -8.91
CA VAL A 36 -9.92 2.00 -9.58
C VAL A 36 -9.55 3.43 -9.16
N THR A 37 -8.68 3.58 -8.15
CA THR A 37 -8.32 4.87 -7.55
C THR A 37 -6.90 5.32 -7.91
N LEU A 38 -5.96 4.39 -8.13
CA LEU A 38 -4.56 4.70 -8.43
C LEU A 38 -4.24 4.52 -9.92
N THR A 39 -3.13 5.13 -10.35
CA THR A 39 -2.60 5.06 -11.71
C THR A 39 -1.84 3.75 -11.96
N CYS A 40 -1.68 3.35 -13.22
CA CYS A 40 -0.91 2.18 -13.63
C CYS A 40 0.53 2.18 -13.02
N PRO A 41 1.01 1.06 -12.46
CA PRO A 41 2.38 0.96 -11.92
C PRO A 41 3.47 1.31 -12.94
N ASN A 42 3.30 0.91 -14.21
CA ASN A 42 4.25 1.22 -15.29
C ASN A 42 4.34 2.73 -15.56
N GLU A 43 3.20 3.42 -15.58
CA GLU A 43 3.16 4.88 -15.78
C GLU A 43 3.77 5.65 -14.61
N MET A 44 3.67 5.08 -13.39
CA MET A 44 4.28 5.63 -12.18
C MET A 44 5.76 5.25 -12.02
N GLY A 45 6.30 4.40 -12.90
CA GLY A 45 7.68 3.88 -12.81
C GLY A 45 7.91 3.00 -11.58
N MET A 46 6.85 2.34 -11.08
CA MET A 46 6.92 1.46 -9.90
C MET A 46 7.15 0.00 -10.25
N ASP A 47 6.83 -0.41 -11.48
CA ASP A 47 7.05 -1.76 -11.98
C ASP A 47 7.20 -1.76 -13.51
N GLU A 48 7.65 -2.89 -14.07
CA GLU A 48 7.79 -3.15 -15.51
C GLU A 48 7.01 -4.43 -15.88
N ILE A 49 5.68 -4.38 -15.76
CA ILE A 49 4.80 -5.50 -16.10
C ILE A 49 4.29 -5.41 -17.54
N ASP A 50 3.97 -6.56 -18.16
CA ASP A 50 3.36 -6.56 -19.49
C ASP A 50 1.97 -5.92 -19.45
N CYS A 51 1.80 -4.83 -20.17
CA CYS A 51 0.62 -3.97 -20.10
C CYS A 51 0.09 -3.72 -21.50
N ASP A 52 -1.13 -4.17 -21.77
CA ASP A 52 -1.82 -3.88 -23.02
C ASP A 52 -2.36 -2.44 -22.95
N HIS A 53 -1.54 -1.48 -23.37
CA HIS A 53 -1.87 -0.04 -23.44
C HIS A 53 -2.95 0.28 -24.50
N SER A 54 -3.72 -0.70 -24.98
CA SER A 54 -4.69 -0.54 -26.07
C SER A 54 -5.99 0.15 -25.66
N ASP A 55 -6.28 0.25 -24.36
CA ASP A 55 -7.36 1.10 -23.84
C ASP A 55 -6.75 2.24 -23.03
N ASP A 56 -6.93 3.49 -23.50
CA ASP A 56 -6.59 4.72 -22.77
C ASP A 56 -7.38 4.84 -21.43
N LYS A 57 -8.26 3.89 -21.14
CA LYS A 57 -9.04 3.80 -19.90
C LYS A 57 -8.44 2.76 -18.97
N ASN A 58 -7.63 3.27 -18.06
CA ASN A 58 -7.45 2.72 -16.71
C ASN A 58 -6.98 1.26 -16.68
N CYS A 59 -5.67 1.09 -16.53
CA CYS A 59 -5.03 -0.19 -16.19
C CYS A 59 -5.38 -0.67 -14.76
N CYS A 60 -6.66 -0.58 -14.36
CA CYS A 60 -7.20 -1.11 -13.11
C CYS A 60 -6.86 -2.59 -12.97
N GLN A 61 -6.92 -3.35 -14.07
CA GLN A 61 -6.60 -4.77 -14.04
C GLN A 61 -5.11 -5.00 -13.76
N CYS A 62 -4.21 -4.28 -14.45
CA CYS A 62 -2.77 -4.42 -14.21
C CYS A 62 -2.39 -4.00 -12.78
N LEU A 63 -3.00 -2.92 -12.27
CA LEU A 63 -2.82 -2.48 -10.91
C LEU A 63 -3.42 -3.47 -9.89
N LEU A 64 -4.59 -4.05 -10.16
CA LEU A 64 -5.18 -5.09 -9.31
C LEU A 64 -4.29 -6.33 -9.27
N ASP A 65 -3.80 -6.77 -10.42
CA ASP A 65 -2.91 -7.93 -10.54
C ASP A 65 -1.62 -7.69 -9.74
N TRP A 66 -1.02 -6.50 -9.89
CA TRP A 66 0.15 -6.08 -9.11
C TRP A 66 -0.13 -6.02 -7.60
N LEU A 67 -1.22 -5.39 -7.16
CA LEU A 67 -1.60 -5.29 -5.74
C LEU A 67 -1.84 -6.66 -5.09
N ASN A 68 -2.16 -7.68 -5.88
CA ASN A 68 -2.35 -9.06 -5.43
C ASN A 68 -1.06 -9.89 -5.42
N GLN A 69 0.05 -9.38 -5.96
CA GLN A 69 1.33 -10.07 -5.90
C GLN A 69 1.88 -10.11 -4.46
N PRO A 70 2.65 -11.15 -4.10
CA PRO A 70 3.34 -11.18 -2.83
C PRO A 70 4.38 -10.05 -2.76
N TYR A 71 4.49 -9.41 -1.60
CA TYR A 71 5.55 -8.42 -1.37
C TYR A 71 6.92 -9.12 -1.30
N GLU A 72 7.81 -8.81 -2.24
CA GLU A 72 9.23 -9.20 -2.17
C GLU A 72 10.06 -8.00 -1.67
N PRO A 73 10.57 -8.02 -0.42
CA PRO A 73 11.46 -6.96 0.04
C PRO A 73 12.75 -6.96 -0.78
N GLU A 74 13.16 -5.78 -1.25
CA GLU A 74 14.44 -5.59 -1.96
C GLU A 74 15.59 -6.24 -1.19
N GLN A 75 16.29 -7.17 -1.84
CA GLN A 75 17.55 -7.66 -1.30
C GLN A 75 18.58 -6.55 -1.48
N GLU A 76 19.03 -5.95 -0.37
CA GLU A 76 20.18 -5.04 -0.35
C GLU A 76 21.34 -5.70 -1.11
N ALA A 77 21.65 -5.17 -2.30
CA ALA A 77 22.84 -5.54 -3.03
C ALA A 77 24.05 -5.21 -2.16
N THR A 78 24.63 -6.25 -1.55
CA THR A 78 25.91 -6.14 -0.86
C THR A 78 26.97 -5.93 -1.95
N LEU A 79 27.32 -4.67 -2.20
CA LEU A 79 28.49 -4.26 -2.98
C LEU A 79 29.75 -4.31 -2.12
#